data_AF-A0AAD7NRK8-F1
#
_entry.id   AF-A0AAD7NRK8-F1
#
_cell.length_a   1.000
_cell.length_b   1.000
_cell.length_c   1.000
_cell.angle_alpha   90.00
_cell.angle_beta   90.00
_cell.angle_gamma   90.00
#
_symmetry.space_group_name_H-M   'P 1'
#
loop_
_entity.id
_entity.type
_entity.pdbx_description
1 polymer ?
#
loop_
_entity_poly.entity_id
_entity_poly.type
_entity_poly.pdbx_seq_one_letter_code
_entity_poly.pdbx_strand_id
1 'polypeptide(L)'
;MSSAIQISDNDDDDETPPPVPFVHDWAAPGVRTLPVPPPSHNGYPKVKPQPLHCLRFTPLGIYDLRRHMGVFAHSPSIWNTYHHRFEQADVAWLATGASSDNQHHPPHDAGFFPEFLALRESLPLNENGGYLPRIAFGDLVRKVLFDVATMLDRILGSTTLIIHSEGTTRPNSLMRPEYLSSTVYIPPTFLARNPAAHIHIARIVQHYIETVGVLTATAWRTDARRQLKWPLNQSGPPRSPSYIPPGLVIPDPKERGSSVYVFRGRPDGSLNPPSPAPAVPAVPAPSEPVASQTSTRYGSEGPEEYSQDALNLIAEIEHNHVLMQDIADLRSHVTELEDALDNVQALMANRDGEHADVQRRLEQTISSLQLQLHRAQVSSPSTSRVPSVRPPSYASSSSQLLTPTKTRSTLTPRSPRTTSPIKGEVPLPLTTACLSANSASAHMPAIRLMVKHVASTKWYEELEGLGFKADLVQALLDSLTSDMSL
;
A
#
# COMPACT_ATOMS: atom_id res chain seq x y z
N MET A 1 49.97 -57.46 -27.12
CA MET A 1 50.61 -57.23 -25.81
C MET A 1 50.87 -55.74 -25.69
N SER A 2 50.21 -55.07 -24.75
CA SER A 2 50.67 -53.89 -23.99
C SER A 2 49.46 -53.33 -23.25
N SER A 3 49.47 -53.47 -21.94
CA SER A 3 48.48 -52.84 -21.06
C SER A 3 48.85 -51.37 -20.90
N ALA A 4 47.87 -50.47 -20.96
CA ALA A 4 48.00 -49.11 -20.47
C ALA A 4 47.13 -48.97 -19.22
N ILE A 5 47.75 -48.55 -18.11
CA ILE A 5 47.09 -48.33 -16.83
C ILE A 5 46.48 -46.93 -16.88
N GLN A 6 45.16 -46.81 -16.68
CA GLN A 6 44.55 -45.53 -16.32
C GLN A 6 44.47 -45.43 -14.80
N ILE A 7 44.99 -44.32 -14.29
CA ILE A 7 44.94 -43.94 -12.88
C ILE A 7 43.57 -43.31 -12.62
N SER A 8 42.96 -43.65 -11.48
CA SER A 8 41.72 -43.06 -11.00
C SER A 8 42.01 -41.80 -10.21
N ASP A 9 41.56 -40.65 -10.71
CA ASP A 9 41.35 -39.48 -9.86
C ASP A 9 39.93 -39.59 -9.28
N ASN A 10 39.85 -39.75 -7.96
CA ASN A 10 38.60 -39.58 -7.21
C ASN A 10 38.51 -38.10 -6.83
N ASP A 11 37.68 -37.34 -7.55
CA ASP A 11 37.19 -36.06 -7.04
C ASP A 11 36.04 -36.37 -6.06
N ASP A 12 36.24 -36.06 -4.77
CA ASP A 12 35.18 -36.10 -3.76
C ASP A 12 34.23 -34.91 -4.00
N ASP A 13 33.23 -35.11 -4.85
CA ASP A 13 32.13 -34.15 -5.04
C ASP A 13 31.34 -34.00 -3.73
N ASP A 14 31.36 -32.79 -3.17
CA ASP A 14 30.57 -32.37 -2.00
C ASP A 14 29.09 -32.24 -2.39
N GLU A 15 28.40 -33.39 -2.57
CA GLU A 15 26.97 -33.46 -2.83
C GLU A 15 26.18 -32.88 -1.66
N THR A 16 25.95 -31.55 -1.68
CA THR A 16 24.89 -30.95 -0.86
C THR A 16 23.57 -31.65 -1.18
N PRO A 17 22.93 -32.33 -0.21
CA PRO A 17 21.76 -33.14 -0.51
C PRO A 17 20.61 -32.24 -1.03
N PRO A 18 19.84 -32.71 -2.02
CA PRO A 18 18.77 -31.91 -2.59
C PRO A 18 17.75 -31.52 -1.50
N PRO A 19 17.20 -30.29 -1.53
CA PRO A 19 16.30 -29.82 -0.50
C PRO A 19 15.07 -30.73 -0.43
N VAL A 20 14.89 -31.41 0.70
CA VAL A 20 13.77 -32.32 0.94
C VAL A 20 12.47 -31.53 0.82
N PRO A 21 11.53 -31.91 -0.08
CA PRO A 21 10.28 -31.19 -0.22
C PRO A 21 9.46 -31.29 1.06
N PHE A 22 9.24 -30.16 1.73
CA PHE A 22 8.41 -30.07 2.93
C PHE A 22 6.93 -30.31 2.59
N VAL A 23 6.50 -31.57 2.68
CA VAL A 23 5.10 -31.94 2.58
C VAL A 23 4.39 -31.57 3.89
N HIS A 24 3.85 -30.36 3.92
CA HIS A 24 2.90 -29.95 4.95
C HIS A 24 1.51 -30.51 4.62
N ASP A 25 0.91 -31.24 5.57
CA ASP A 25 -0.40 -31.86 5.42
C ASP A 25 -1.53 -30.83 5.59
N TRP A 26 -1.71 -29.99 4.56
CA TRP A 26 -2.71 -28.92 4.54
C TRP A 26 -4.14 -29.41 4.20
N ALA A 27 -4.36 -30.71 4.03
CA ALA A 27 -5.45 -31.25 3.20
C ALA A 27 -6.49 -32.12 3.93
N ALA A 28 -6.71 -31.91 5.24
CA ALA A 28 -7.81 -32.56 5.97
C ALA A 28 -9.19 -32.23 5.35
N PRO A 29 -9.93 -33.21 4.77
CA PRO A 29 -11.17 -32.93 4.06
C PRO A 29 -12.26 -32.36 4.98
N GLY A 30 -12.77 -31.17 4.66
CA GLY A 30 -13.87 -30.52 5.37
C GLY A 30 -13.47 -29.43 6.37
N VAL A 31 -12.17 -29.25 6.65
CA VAL A 31 -11.70 -28.17 7.53
C VAL A 31 -11.73 -26.84 6.77
N ARG A 32 -12.54 -25.87 7.24
CA ARG A 32 -12.66 -24.53 6.63
C ARG A 32 -11.62 -23.51 7.11
N THR A 33 -10.92 -23.81 8.20
CA THR A 33 -9.78 -23.03 8.71
C THR A 33 -8.49 -23.51 8.04
N LEU A 34 -7.52 -22.63 7.84
CA LEU A 34 -6.19 -23.07 7.40
C LEU A 34 -5.61 -23.96 8.51
N PRO A 35 -5.26 -25.24 8.23
CA PRO A 35 -4.74 -26.13 9.27
C PRO A 35 -3.33 -25.68 9.65
N VAL A 36 -3.24 -24.90 10.72
CA VAL A 36 -1.96 -24.56 11.33
C VAL A 36 -1.43 -25.81 12.04
N PRO A 37 -0.23 -26.31 11.68
CA PRO A 37 0.36 -27.42 12.41
C PRO A 37 0.56 -27.00 13.87
N PRO A 38 0.20 -27.84 14.85
CA PRO A 38 0.26 -27.46 16.25
C PRO A 38 1.71 -27.10 16.65
N PRO A 39 1.91 -26.10 17.53
CA PRO A 39 3.25 -25.78 18.03
C PRO A 39 3.89 -27.05 18.61
N SER A 40 5.10 -27.35 18.13
CA SER A 40 5.68 -28.69 18.07
C SER A 40 5.64 -29.47 19.39
N HIS A 41 4.62 -30.30 19.57
CA HIS A 41 4.66 -31.42 20.50
C HIS A 41 5.23 -32.64 19.78
N ASN A 42 6.48 -32.98 20.12
CA ASN A 42 7.21 -34.20 19.76
C ASN A 42 7.43 -34.46 18.25
N GLY A 43 8.55 -33.99 17.70
CA GLY A 43 9.18 -34.62 16.52
C GLY A 43 9.47 -33.70 15.33
N TYR A 44 8.76 -32.59 15.18
CA TYR A 44 9.07 -31.63 14.11
C TYR A 44 10.43 -30.95 14.36
N PRO A 45 11.26 -30.74 13.32
CA PRO A 45 12.53 -30.03 13.47
C PRO A 45 12.29 -28.62 14.02
N LYS A 46 13.22 -28.15 14.87
CA LYS A 46 13.18 -26.79 15.48
C LYS A 46 13.52 -25.70 14.45
N VAL A 47 12.74 -25.62 13.37
CA VAL A 47 12.81 -24.55 12.37
C VAL A 47 12.50 -23.24 13.09
N LYS A 48 13.47 -22.33 13.25
CA LYS A 48 13.21 -21.01 13.84
C LYS A 48 12.19 -20.27 12.97
N PRO A 49 11.21 -19.56 13.54
CA PRO A 49 10.28 -18.76 12.74
C PRO A 49 11.05 -17.67 11.99
N GLN A 50 10.63 -17.33 10.77
CA GLN A 50 11.21 -16.23 10.00
C GLN A 50 11.16 -14.92 10.80
N PRO A 51 12.19 -14.05 10.75
CA PRO A 51 12.17 -12.77 11.46
C PRO A 51 10.92 -11.93 11.16
N LEU A 52 10.41 -11.18 12.13
CA LEU A 52 9.15 -10.40 11.98
C LEU A 52 9.11 -9.51 10.74
N HIS A 53 10.23 -8.90 10.35
CA HIS A 53 10.35 -8.04 9.15
C HIS A 53 10.42 -8.83 7.82
N CYS A 54 10.71 -10.13 7.88
CA CYS A 54 10.69 -11.04 6.73
C CYS A 54 9.30 -11.61 6.45
N LEU A 55 8.36 -11.52 7.39
CA LEU A 55 7.00 -12.01 7.20
C LEU A 55 6.33 -11.30 6.01
N ARG A 56 5.45 -12.03 5.33
CA ARG A 56 4.71 -11.57 4.14
C ARG A 56 3.24 -11.93 4.28
N PHE A 57 2.39 -11.33 3.46
CA PHE A 57 0.94 -11.61 3.40
C PHE A 57 0.65 -13.01 2.78
N THR A 58 1.08 -14.06 3.47
CA THR A 58 0.92 -15.46 3.07
C THR A 58 0.52 -16.31 4.29
N PRO A 59 -0.08 -17.50 4.09
CA PRO A 59 -0.37 -18.43 5.18
C PRO A 59 0.86 -18.82 6.01
N LEU A 60 2.04 -18.88 5.40
CA LEU A 60 3.31 -19.12 6.11
C LEU A 60 3.71 -17.91 6.99
N GLY A 61 3.53 -16.69 6.49
CA GLY A 61 3.76 -15.47 7.27
C GLY A 61 2.82 -15.37 8.48
N ILE A 62 1.55 -15.75 8.32
CA ILE A 62 0.57 -15.90 9.40
C ILE A 62 1.03 -16.95 10.42
N TYR A 63 1.48 -18.11 9.95
CA TYR A 63 1.95 -19.18 10.83
C TYR A 63 3.15 -18.76 11.68
N ASP A 64 4.18 -18.15 11.08
CA ASP A 64 5.35 -17.68 11.84
C ASP A 64 5.03 -16.46 12.72
N LEU A 65 4.06 -15.60 12.35
CA LEU A 65 3.54 -14.54 13.24
C LEU A 65 2.98 -15.13 14.54
N ARG A 66 2.12 -16.17 14.45
CA ARG A 66 1.57 -16.88 15.63
C ARG A 66 2.66 -17.46 16.53
N ARG A 67 3.81 -17.85 15.95
CA ARG A 67 4.96 -18.39 16.69
C ARG A 67 5.76 -17.31 17.40
N HIS A 68 5.88 -16.11 16.82
CA HIS A 68 6.45 -14.93 17.51
C HIS A 68 5.55 -14.40 18.61
N MET A 69 4.24 -14.33 18.36
CA MET A 69 3.24 -13.93 19.37
C MET A 69 3.07 -14.95 20.49
N GLY A 70 3.76 -16.10 20.41
CA GLY A 70 3.91 -17.06 21.50
C GLY A 70 2.57 -17.59 22.02
N VAL A 71 1.87 -18.40 21.20
CA VAL A 71 0.62 -19.12 21.55
C VAL A 71 0.58 -19.44 23.04
N PHE A 72 -0.24 -18.69 23.79
CA PHE A 72 -0.09 -18.46 25.23
C PHE A 72 0.28 -19.74 26.00
N ALA A 73 1.56 -19.90 26.34
CA ALA A 73 2.09 -21.15 26.91
C ALA A 73 1.41 -21.52 28.24
N HIS A 74 0.90 -20.52 28.97
CA HIS A 74 0.18 -20.68 30.23
C HIS A 74 -1.35 -20.80 30.05
N SER A 75 -1.89 -20.68 28.84
CA SER A 75 -3.33 -20.65 28.56
C SER A 75 -3.70 -21.13 27.14
N PRO A 76 -3.37 -22.37 26.74
CA PRO A 76 -3.67 -22.91 25.40
C PRO A 76 -5.17 -22.97 25.09
N SER A 77 -6.04 -22.93 26.10
CA SER A 77 -7.49 -22.84 25.95
C SER A 77 -7.95 -21.52 25.29
N ILE A 78 -7.24 -20.41 25.48
CA ILE A 78 -7.57 -19.11 24.87
C ILE A 78 -7.45 -19.21 23.35
N TRP A 79 -6.37 -19.82 22.86
CA TRP A 79 -6.15 -20.06 21.44
C TRP A 79 -7.29 -20.90 20.84
N ASN A 80 -7.59 -22.05 21.43
CA ASN A 80 -8.65 -22.94 20.93
C ASN A 80 -10.04 -22.29 20.96
N THR A 81 -10.32 -21.42 21.94
CA THR A 81 -11.61 -20.73 22.09
C THR A 81 -11.76 -19.59 21.07
N TYR A 82 -10.70 -18.82 20.83
CA TYR A 82 -10.75 -17.59 20.03
C TYR A 82 -9.97 -17.69 18.71
N HIS A 83 -9.62 -18.90 18.25
CA HIS A 83 -8.84 -19.18 17.03
C HIS A 83 -9.20 -18.26 15.87
N HIS A 84 -10.49 -18.23 15.50
CA HIS A 84 -11.02 -17.42 14.41
C HIS A 84 -10.69 -15.92 14.52
N ARG A 85 -10.63 -15.36 15.73
CA ARG A 85 -10.27 -13.94 15.96
C ARG A 85 -8.78 -13.71 15.77
N PHE A 86 -7.95 -14.66 16.21
CA PHE A 86 -6.51 -14.58 15.94
C PHE A 86 -6.24 -14.68 14.44
N GLU A 87 -6.92 -15.56 13.70
CA GLU A 87 -6.72 -15.63 12.23
C GLU A 87 -7.08 -14.32 11.53
N GLN A 88 -8.15 -13.68 11.98
CA GLN A 88 -8.55 -12.36 11.48
C GLN A 88 -7.56 -11.26 11.88
N ALA A 89 -7.00 -11.33 13.10
CA ALA A 89 -5.98 -10.41 13.58
C ALA A 89 -4.64 -10.57 12.84
N ASP A 90 -4.22 -11.79 12.51
CA ASP A 90 -3.00 -12.05 11.73
C ASP A 90 -3.11 -11.46 10.32
N VAL A 91 -4.29 -11.62 9.69
CA VAL A 91 -4.59 -11.01 8.38
C VAL A 91 -4.61 -9.49 8.48
N ALA A 92 -5.25 -8.91 9.50
CA ALA A 92 -5.26 -7.46 9.71
C ALA A 92 -3.85 -6.91 9.97
N TRP A 93 -3.03 -7.62 10.75
CA TRP A 93 -1.63 -7.28 11.02
C TRP A 93 -0.82 -7.22 9.73
N LEU A 94 -0.86 -8.27 8.91
CA LEU A 94 -0.08 -8.33 7.67
C LEU A 94 -0.62 -7.41 6.56
N ALA A 95 -1.88 -6.97 6.63
CA ALA A 95 -2.46 -5.96 5.75
C ALA A 95 -2.24 -4.51 6.23
N THR A 96 -1.72 -4.31 7.45
CA THR A 96 -1.53 -2.97 8.01
C THR A 96 -0.47 -2.21 7.22
N GLY A 97 -0.82 -1.00 6.77
CA GLY A 97 0.06 -0.15 5.97
C GLY A 97 -0.06 -0.32 4.45
N ALA A 98 -0.76 -1.36 3.96
CA ALA A 98 -0.91 -1.64 2.52
C ALA A 98 -1.69 -0.57 1.72
N SER A 99 -2.33 0.39 2.40
CA SER A 99 -2.96 1.58 1.80
C SER A 99 -2.07 2.83 1.83
N SER A 100 -0.81 2.69 2.25
CA SER A 100 0.12 3.81 2.53
C SER A 100 1.59 3.48 2.22
N ASP A 101 1.86 2.30 1.67
CA ASP A 101 3.20 1.83 1.30
C ASP A 101 3.66 2.33 -0.09
N ASN A 102 2.78 3.02 -0.82
CA ASN A 102 2.92 3.47 -2.21
C ASN A 102 3.13 2.33 -3.23
N GLN A 103 2.82 1.08 -2.86
CA GLN A 103 2.96 -0.11 -3.72
C GLN A 103 1.62 -0.52 -4.34
N HIS A 104 0.82 0.47 -4.77
CA HIS A 104 -0.51 0.26 -5.38
C HIS A 104 -0.46 -0.16 -6.86
N HIS A 105 0.73 -0.23 -7.44
CA HIS A 105 0.97 -0.70 -8.80
C HIS A 105 1.79 -1.98 -8.74
N PRO A 106 1.45 -3.04 -9.49
CA PRO A 106 2.37 -4.16 -9.67
C PRO A 106 3.66 -3.63 -10.30
N PRO A 107 4.84 -4.19 -9.98
CA PRO A 107 6.09 -3.76 -10.61
C PRO A 107 5.97 -3.76 -12.14
N HIS A 108 6.67 -2.83 -12.81
CA HIS A 108 6.66 -2.78 -14.27
C HIS A 108 6.95 -4.17 -14.87
N ASP A 109 6.16 -4.53 -15.87
CA ASP A 109 6.10 -5.85 -16.52
C ASP A 109 5.66 -7.06 -15.66
N ALA A 110 5.51 -6.93 -14.33
CA ALA A 110 5.18 -8.03 -13.42
C ALA A 110 3.70 -8.43 -13.41
N GLY A 111 2.76 -7.52 -13.75
CA GLY A 111 1.31 -7.74 -13.99
C GLY A 111 0.46 -8.25 -12.81
N PHE A 112 1.08 -8.94 -11.87
CA PHE A 112 0.54 -9.32 -10.57
C PHE A 112 1.43 -8.74 -9.48
N PHE A 113 0.82 -8.45 -8.33
CA PHE A 113 1.56 -8.08 -7.13
C PHE A 113 2.40 -9.27 -6.61
N PRO A 114 3.58 -9.02 -6.01
CA PRO A 114 4.41 -10.07 -5.39
C PRO A 114 3.62 -10.95 -4.40
N GLU A 115 2.68 -10.37 -3.66
CA GLU A 115 1.79 -11.04 -2.69
C GLU A 115 0.91 -12.09 -3.37
N PHE A 116 0.41 -11.81 -4.58
CA PHE A 116 -0.39 -12.76 -5.35
C PHE A 116 0.45 -13.97 -5.80
N LEU A 117 1.69 -13.73 -6.21
CA LEU A 117 2.64 -14.78 -6.60
C LEU A 117 3.05 -15.61 -5.38
N ALA A 118 3.46 -14.97 -4.29
CA ALA A 118 3.83 -15.62 -3.04
C ALA A 118 2.68 -16.42 -2.41
N LEU A 119 1.45 -15.90 -2.44
CA LEU A 119 0.24 -16.63 -2.02
C LEU A 119 -0.01 -17.86 -2.90
N ARG A 120 0.22 -17.75 -4.21
CA ARG A 120 0.07 -18.86 -5.14
C ARG A 120 1.12 -19.94 -4.90
N GLU A 121 2.38 -19.56 -4.69
CA GLU A 121 3.50 -20.48 -4.46
C GLU A 121 3.41 -21.19 -3.10
N SER A 122 3.05 -20.45 -2.05
CA SER A 122 2.96 -20.98 -0.68
C SER A 122 1.74 -21.88 -0.42
N LEU A 123 0.66 -21.74 -1.20
CA LEU A 123 -0.51 -22.61 -1.10
C LEU A 123 -0.47 -23.72 -2.16
N PRO A 124 -0.19 -24.98 -1.78
CA PRO A 124 -0.23 -26.09 -2.73
C PRO A 124 -1.65 -26.24 -3.31
N LEU A 125 -1.72 -26.78 -4.52
CA LEU A 125 -2.96 -27.35 -5.01
C LEU A 125 -3.29 -28.57 -4.14
N ASN A 126 -4.56 -28.81 -3.84
CA ASN A 126 -4.92 -30.07 -3.18
C ASN A 126 -4.63 -31.27 -4.11
N GLU A 127 -4.70 -32.50 -3.59
CA GLU A 127 -4.41 -33.73 -4.34
C GLU A 127 -5.18 -33.85 -5.68
N ASN A 128 -6.34 -33.20 -5.79
CA ASN A 128 -7.17 -33.14 -6.99
C ASN A 128 -6.89 -31.92 -7.89
N GLY A 129 -5.75 -31.24 -7.72
CA GLY A 129 -5.39 -30.01 -8.45
C GLY A 129 -6.22 -28.77 -8.06
N GLY A 130 -6.96 -28.85 -6.94
CA GLY A 130 -8.00 -27.89 -6.56
C GLY A 130 -7.50 -26.68 -5.79
N TYR A 131 -8.14 -25.53 -6.05
CA TYR A 131 -7.78 -24.20 -5.54
C TYR A 131 -8.39 -23.85 -4.17
N LEU A 132 -8.95 -24.82 -3.45
CA LEU A 132 -9.75 -24.58 -2.23
C LEU A 132 -9.02 -23.76 -1.13
N PRO A 133 -7.73 -24.02 -0.80
CA PRO A 133 -7.04 -23.21 0.22
C PRO A 133 -6.91 -21.73 -0.16
N ARG A 134 -6.72 -21.43 -1.46
CA ARG A 134 -6.59 -20.06 -1.98
C ARG A 134 -7.93 -19.33 -1.94
N ILE A 135 -9.02 -20.03 -2.27
CA ILE A 135 -10.38 -19.49 -2.15
C ILE A 135 -10.73 -19.22 -0.68
N ALA A 136 -10.41 -20.16 0.22
CA ALA A 136 -10.64 -19.99 1.66
C ALA A 136 -9.85 -18.81 2.25
N PHE A 137 -8.59 -18.62 1.84
CA PHE A 137 -7.81 -17.45 2.24
C PHE A 137 -8.42 -16.14 1.69
N GLY A 138 -8.81 -16.09 0.41
CA GLY A 138 -9.50 -14.93 -0.16
C GLY A 138 -10.81 -14.59 0.56
N ASP A 139 -11.60 -15.60 0.93
CA ASP A 139 -12.80 -15.43 1.75
C ASP A 139 -12.49 -14.92 3.17
N LEU A 140 -11.39 -15.35 3.80
CA LEU A 140 -10.94 -14.83 5.09
C LEU A 140 -10.58 -13.33 5.01
N VAL A 141 -9.79 -12.93 4.00
CA VAL A 141 -9.41 -11.52 3.78
C VAL A 141 -10.65 -10.65 3.54
N ARG A 142 -11.57 -11.10 2.67
CA ARG A 142 -12.86 -10.41 2.44
C ARG A 142 -13.69 -10.29 3.72
N LYS A 143 -13.71 -11.34 4.55
CA LYS A 143 -14.42 -11.32 5.82
C LYS A 143 -13.83 -10.30 6.78
N VAL A 144 -12.50 -10.21 6.93
CA VAL A 144 -11.85 -9.19 7.75
C VAL A 144 -12.22 -7.78 7.29
N LEU A 145 -12.17 -7.51 5.98
CA LEU A 145 -12.57 -6.22 5.41
C LEU A 145 -14.03 -5.86 5.75
N PHE A 146 -14.95 -6.81 5.63
CA PHE A 146 -16.37 -6.58 5.94
C PHE A 146 -16.65 -6.47 7.46
N ASP A 147 -15.92 -7.21 8.30
CA ASP A 147 -16.00 -7.12 9.77
C ASP A 147 -15.45 -5.76 10.28
N VAL A 148 -14.47 -5.16 9.58
CA VAL A 148 -14.00 -3.79 9.85
C VAL A 148 -15.00 -2.73 9.37
N ALA A 149 -15.61 -2.89 8.18
CA ALA A 149 -16.63 -1.96 7.66
C ALA A 149 -17.90 -1.92 8.55
N THR A 150 -18.54 -3.09 8.75
CA THR A 150 -18.72 -3.66 10.10
C THR A 150 -18.69 -2.69 11.29
N MET A 151 -17.54 -2.63 11.93
CA MET A 151 -17.30 -1.82 13.13
C MET A 151 -17.28 -0.31 12.85
N LEU A 152 -16.81 0.13 11.69
CA LEU A 152 -16.80 1.55 11.30
C LEU A 152 -18.23 2.12 11.28
N ASP A 153 -19.16 1.44 10.61
CA ASP A 153 -20.58 1.83 10.52
C ASP A 153 -21.26 1.82 11.91
N ARG A 154 -20.85 0.92 12.80
CA ARG A 154 -21.37 0.86 14.19
C ARG A 154 -20.84 1.98 15.08
N ILE A 155 -19.56 2.34 14.94
CA ILE A 155 -18.89 3.32 15.81
C ILE A 155 -19.23 4.75 15.37
N LEU A 156 -19.30 5.00 14.07
CA LEU A 156 -19.54 6.34 13.51
C LEU A 156 -21.01 6.59 13.13
N GLY A 157 -21.86 5.56 13.11
CA GLY A 157 -23.22 5.65 12.57
C GLY A 157 -23.26 5.84 11.05
N SER A 158 -22.15 5.54 10.35
CA SER A 158 -22.02 5.68 8.90
C SER A 158 -22.74 4.57 8.12
N THR A 159 -22.67 4.65 6.80
CA THR A 159 -23.05 3.55 5.90
C THR A 159 -21.95 3.37 4.87
N THR A 160 -21.31 2.20 4.89
CA THR A 160 -20.23 1.85 3.96
C THR A 160 -20.76 0.91 2.88
N LEU A 161 -20.36 1.13 1.63
CA LEU A 161 -20.60 0.23 0.49
C LEU A 161 -19.25 -0.27 -0.01
N ILE A 162 -19.04 -1.60 -0.04
CA ILE A 162 -17.83 -2.20 -0.60
C ILE A 162 -18.23 -3.14 -1.72
N ILE A 163 -17.66 -2.96 -2.91
CA ILE A 163 -17.92 -3.78 -4.10
C ILE A 163 -16.61 -4.48 -4.48
N HIS A 164 -16.61 -5.80 -4.53
CA HIS A 164 -15.43 -6.58 -4.90
C HIS A 164 -15.76 -7.58 -6.01
N SER A 165 -15.02 -7.50 -7.13
CA SER A 165 -15.09 -8.47 -8.23
C SER A 165 -13.83 -9.34 -8.24
N GLU A 166 -14.00 -10.64 -8.49
CA GLU A 166 -12.87 -11.54 -8.72
C GLU A 166 -12.35 -11.35 -10.16
N GLY A 167 -11.03 -11.28 -10.35
CA GLY A 167 -10.42 -11.26 -11.69
C GLY A 167 -10.53 -12.60 -12.44
N THR A 168 -10.89 -13.68 -11.74
CA THR A 168 -11.12 -15.01 -12.31
C THR A 168 -12.56 -15.19 -12.74
N THR A 169 -12.77 -15.72 -13.95
CA THR A 169 -14.09 -16.20 -14.41
C THR A 169 -14.17 -17.72 -14.39
N ARG A 170 -15.39 -18.28 -14.41
CA ARG A 170 -15.57 -19.73 -14.61
C ARG A 170 -14.94 -20.18 -15.95
N PRO A 171 -14.41 -21.42 -16.05
CA PRO A 171 -13.98 -21.97 -17.33
C PRO A 171 -15.02 -21.85 -18.44
N ASN A 172 -14.59 -21.57 -19.67
CA ASN A 172 -15.44 -21.30 -20.84
C ASN A 172 -16.44 -20.13 -20.68
N SER A 173 -16.12 -19.12 -19.88
CA SER A 173 -16.90 -17.87 -19.79
C SER A 173 -16.41 -16.80 -20.78
N LEU A 174 -17.36 -16.00 -21.27
CA LEU A 174 -17.06 -14.78 -22.03
C LEU A 174 -16.65 -13.66 -21.06
N MET A 175 -15.82 -12.71 -21.51
CA MET A 175 -15.51 -11.49 -20.75
C MET A 175 -16.65 -10.48 -20.95
N ARG A 176 -17.80 -10.75 -20.31
CA ARG A 176 -19.00 -9.91 -20.36
C ARG A 176 -19.69 -9.89 -19.00
N PRO A 177 -20.49 -8.85 -18.68
CA PRO A 177 -21.10 -8.69 -17.35
C PRO A 177 -21.88 -9.91 -16.86
N GLU A 178 -22.62 -10.60 -17.74
CA GLU A 178 -23.51 -11.74 -17.40
C GLU A 178 -22.76 -12.98 -16.87
N TYR A 179 -21.43 -13.00 -17.05
CA TYR A 179 -20.52 -14.06 -16.61
C TYR A 179 -19.79 -13.72 -15.31
N LEU A 180 -19.94 -12.48 -14.83
CA LEU A 180 -19.26 -11.96 -13.65
C LEU A 180 -20.21 -11.86 -12.46
N SER A 181 -19.61 -11.81 -11.28
CA SER A 181 -20.33 -11.51 -10.04
C SER A 181 -19.45 -10.72 -9.09
N SER A 182 -20.03 -9.73 -8.44
CA SER A 182 -19.39 -8.99 -7.34
C SER A 182 -19.95 -9.46 -6.00
N THR A 183 -19.05 -9.65 -5.05
CA THR A 183 -19.40 -9.74 -3.63
C THR A 183 -19.49 -8.33 -3.07
N VAL A 184 -20.61 -7.98 -2.45
CA VAL A 184 -20.91 -6.62 -2.01
C VAL A 184 -21.28 -6.61 -0.54
N TYR A 185 -20.66 -5.74 0.25
CA TYR A 185 -21.06 -5.45 1.63
C TYR A 185 -21.97 -4.21 1.65
N ILE A 186 -23.12 -4.32 2.32
CA ILE A 186 -24.05 -3.22 2.62
C ILE A 186 -24.72 -3.48 3.98
N PRO A 187 -24.85 -2.48 4.88
CA PRO A 187 -25.63 -2.62 6.11
C PRO A 187 -27.11 -2.98 5.85
N PRO A 188 -27.63 -4.12 6.35
CA PRO A 188 -29.03 -4.50 6.15
C PRO A 188 -30.01 -3.49 6.76
N THR A 189 -29.59 -2.80 7.84
CA THR A 189 -30.34 -1.71 8.48
C THR A 189 -30.50 -0.49 7.57
N PHE A 190 -29.52 -0.19 6.72
CA PHE A 190 -29.63 0.87 5.71
C PHE A 190 -30.63 0.48 4.62
N LEU A 191 -30.53 -0.75 4.10
CA LEU A 191 -31.44 -1.26 3.06
C LEU A 191 -32.89 -1.32 3.55
N ALA A 192 -33.12 -1.75 4.78
CA ALA A 192 -34.46 -1.81 5.37
C ALA A 192 -35.10 -0.43 5.58
N ARG A 193 -34.30 0.60 5.86
CA ARG A 193 -34.76 1.99 6.04
C ARG A 193 -34.94 2.75 4.73
N ASN A 194 -34.22 2.38 3.67
CA ASN A 194 -34.14 3.13 2.42
C ASN A 194 -34.51 2.27 1.19
N PRO A 195 -35.77 1.80 1.05
CA PRO A 195 -36.19 0.98 -0.08
C PRO A 195 -36.00 1.69 -1.44
N ALA A 196 -36.19 3.01 -1.49
CA ALA A 196 -35.95 3.81 -2.71
C ALA A 196 -34.49 3.73 -3.19
N ALA A 197 -33.52 3.57 -2.29
CA ALA A 197 -32.10 3.47 -2.66
C ALA A 197 -31.75 2.15 -3.36
N HIS A 198 -32.61 1.13 -3.31
CA HIS A 198 -32.28 -0.22 -3.82
C HIS A 198 -31.93 -0.22 -5.31
N ILE A 199 -32.68 0.50 -6.12
CA ILE A 199 -32.43 0.58 -7.57
C ILE A 199 -31.14 1.35 -7.89
N HIS A 200 -30.80 2.37 -7.10
CA HIS A 200 -29.56 3.13 -7.27
C HIS A 200 -28.34 2.28 -6.89
N ILE A 201 -28.40 1.56 -5.77
CA ILE A 201 -27.38 0.58 -5.37
C ILE A 201 -27.19 -0.48 -6.45
N ALA A 202 -28.28 -1.07 -6.95
CA ALA A 202 -28.21 -2.10 -7.98
C ALA A 202 -27.56 -1.56 -9.28
N ARG A 203 -27.87 -0.31 -9.68
CA ARG A 203 -27.21 0.37 -10.81
C ARG A 203 -25.73 0.63 -10.56
N ILE A 204 -25.34 1.11 -9.38
CA ILE A 204 -23.92 1.33 -9.03
C ILE A 204 -23.14 0.02 -9.14
N VAL A 205 -23.66 -1.07 -8.58
CA VAL A 205 -23.00 -2.39 -8.62
C VAL A 205 -22.97 -2.96 -10.05
N GLN A 206 -24.06 -2.85 -10.81
CA GLN A 206 -24.10 -3.29 -12.20
C GLN A 206 -23.11 -2.50 -13.07
N HIS A 207 -23.07 -1.18 -12.94
CA HIS A 207 -22.14 -0.32 -13.66
C HIS A 207 -20.67 -0.61 -13.29
N TYR A 208 -20.40 -0.90 -12.01
CA TYR A 208 -19.09 -1.38 -11.58
C TYR A 208 -18.72 -2.73 -12.21
N ILE A 209 -19.66 -3.67 -12.35
CA ILE A 209 -19.41 -4.95 -13.04
C ILE A 209 -19.10 -4.71 -14.53
N GLU A 210 -19.88 -3.86 -15.20
CA GLU A 210 -19.74 -3.52 -16.61
C GLU A 210 -18.40 -2.86 -16.93
N THR A 211 -18.02 -1.85 -16.14
CA THR A 211 -16.81 -1.04 -16.37
C THR A 211 -15.57 -1.67 -15.74
N VAL A 212 -15.52 -1.74 -14.41
CA VAL A 212 -14.35 -2.21 -13.66
C VAL A 212 -14.24 -3.74 -13.72
N GLY A 213 -15.33 -4.47 -13.49
CA GLY A 213 -15.34 -5.93 -13.42
C GLY A 213 -14.86 -6.61 -14.70
N VAL A 214 -15.39 -6.20 -15.86
CA VAL A 214 -14.98 -6.73 -17.18
C VAL A 214 -13.51 -6.40 -17.46
N LEU A 215 -13.04 -5.19 -17.15
CA LEU A 215 -11.64 -4.80 -17.32
C LEU A 215 -10.72 -5.63 -16.40
N THR A 216 -11.05 -5.78 -15.11
CA THR A 216 -10.28 -6.60 -14.16
C THR A 216 -10.16 -8.05 -14.64
N ALA A 217 -11.27 -8.67 -15.09
CA ALA A 217 -11.24 -10.04 -15.61
C ALA A 217 -10.42 -10.17 -16.91
N THR A 218 -10.47 -9.16 -17.77
CA THR A 218 -9.73 -9.13 -19.05
C THR A 218 -8.23 -8.93 -18.83
N ALA A 219 -7.84 -8.01 -17.95
CA ALA A 219 -6.45 -7.80 -17.54
C ALA A 219 -5.88 -9.07 -16.91
N TRP A 220 -6.55 -9.60 -15.87
CA TRP A 220 -6.16 -10.82 -15.18
C TRP A 220 -5.94 -12.01 -16.14
N ARG A 221 -6.84 -12.20 -17.11
CA ARG A 221 -6.71 -13.26 -18.14
C ARG A 221 -5.51 -13.05 -19.05
N THR A 222 -5.19 -11.81 -19.37
CA THR A 222 -4.05 -11.42 -20.22
C THR A 222 -2.73 -11.64 -19.49
N ASP A 223 -2.63 -11.19 -18.24
CA ASP A 223 -1.44 -11.32 -17.40
C ASP A 223 -1.17 -12.78 -17.03
N ALA A 224 -2.21 -13.55 -16.68
CA ALA A 224 -2.09 -14.99 -16.40
C ALA A 224 -1.61 -15.81 -17.62
N ARG A 225 -1.93 -15.38 -18.84
CA ARG A 225 -1.34 -15.93 -20.07
C ARG A 225 0.11 -15.47 -20.27
N ARG A 226 0.38 -14.16 -20.12
CA ARG A 226 1.69 -13.56 -20.41
C ARG A 226 2.78 -14.05 -19.47
N GLN A 227 2.54 -14.03 -18.16
CA GLN A 227 3.54 -14.32 -17.13
C GLN A 227 3.45 -15.75 -16.62
N LEU A 228 2.25 -16.17 -16.22
CA LEU A 228 2.05 -17.47 -15.57
C LEU A 228 1.93 -18.62 -16.58
N LYS A 229 1.93 -18.30 -17.87
CA LYS A 229 1.85 -19.22 -19.04
C LYS A 229 0.64 -20.16 -19.01
N TRP A 230 -0.46 -19.78 -18.34
CA TRP A 230 -1.60 -20.69 -18.25
C TRP A 230 -2.32 -20.79 -19.59
N PRO A 231 -2.61 -22.02 -20.07
CA PRO A 231 -3.44 -22.23 -21.24
C PRO A 231 -4.91 -21.94 -20.89
N LEU A 232 -5.26 -20.66 -20.77
CA LEU A 232 -6.65 -20.17 -20.65
C LEU A 232 -7.42 -20.26 -21.98
N ASN A 233 -7.01 -21.22 -22.81
CA ASN A 233 -7.46 -21.57 -24.15
C ASN A 233 -8.34 -22.81 -24.03
N GLN A 234 -9.40 -22.69 -23.22
CA GLN A 234 -10.27 -23.81 -22.93
C GLN A 234 -11.20 -24.02 -24.12
N SER A 235 -11.19 -25.25 -24.64
CA SER A 235 -12.09 -25.69 -25.69
C SER A 235 -13.44 -26.11 -25.08
N GLY A 236 -14.51 -25.82 -25.80
CA GLY A 236 -15.88 -26.16 -25.41
C GLY A 236 -16.87 -25.05 -25.74
N PRO A 237 -18.18 -25.35 -25.73
CA PRO A 237 -19.20 -24.32 -25.87
C PRO A 237 -19.12 -23.31 -24.71
N PRO A 238 -19.43 -22.02 -24.94
CA PRO A 238 -19.55 -21.06 -23.86
C PRO A 238 -20.60 -21.54 -22.86
N ARG A 239 -20.31 -21.44 -21.57
CA ARG A 239 -21.32 -21.76 -20.54
C ARG A 239 -22.49 -20.79 -20.64
N SER A 240 -23.68 -21.18 -20.25
CA SER A 240 -24.77 -20.21 -20.06
C SER A 240 -24.43 -19.25 -18.90
N PRO A 241 -24.80 -17.96 -18.99
CA PRO A 241 -24.70 -17.05 -17.86
C PRO A 241 -25.55 -17.54 -16.68
N SER A 242 -25.23 -17.08 -15.47
CA SER A 242 -25.97 -17.52 -14.28
C SER A 242 -27.35 -16.88 -14.26
N TYR A 243 -28.42 -17.68 -14.16
CA TYR A 243 -29.79 -17.17 -14.09
C TYR A 243 -29.96 -16.14 -12.95
N ILE A 244 -30.72 -15.08 -13.22
CA ILE A 244 -31.10 -14.03 -12.28
C ILE A 244 -32.63 -13.91 -12.37
N PRO A 245 -33.37 -14.05 -11.26
CA PRO A 245 -34.82 -13.87 -11.26
C PRO A 245 -35.21 -12.45 -11.76
N PRO A 246 -36.18 -12.32 -12.67
CA PRO A 246 -36.68 -11.02 -13.09
C PRO A 246 -37.32 -10.28 -11.91
N GLY A 247 -37.21 -8.94 -11.90
CA GLY A 247 -37.76 -8.08 -10.85
C GLY A 247 -36.96 -8.01 -9.54
N LEU A 248 -36.05 -8.95 -9.27
CA LEU A 248 -35.19 -8.89 -8.07
C LEU A 248 -34.14 -7.78 -8.24
N VAL A 249 -34.23 -6.70 -7.47
CA VAL A 249 -33.33 -5.52 -7.58
C VAL A 249 -32.02 -5.75 -6.81
N ILE A 250 -32.14 -6.02 -5.51
CA ILE A 250 -31.04 -6.47 -4.63
C ILE A 250 -31.23 -7.98 -4.39
N PRO A 251 -30.19 -8.81 -4.52
CA PRO A 251 -30.27 -10.24 -4.24
C PRO A 251 -30.45 -10.52 -2.73
N ASP A 252 -30.88 -11.72 -2.37
CA ASP A 252 -30.84 -12.17 -0.98
C ASP A 252 -29.39 -12.15 -0.41
N PRO A 253 -29.21 -11.91 0.90
CA PRO A 253 -27.89 -11.98 1.52
C PRO A 253 -27.34 -13.41 1.44
N LYS A 254 -26.01 -13.53 1.25
CA LYS A 254 -25.27 -14.81 1.10
C LYS A 254 -25.55 -15.79 2.24
N GLU A 255 -25.76 -15.26 3.44
CA GLU A 255 -26.15 -15.99 4.66
C GLU A 255 -27.25 -15.21 5.38
N ARG A 256 -28.17 -15.90 6.07
CA ARG A 256 -29.31 -15.25 6.75
C ARG A 256 -28.81 -14.27 7.82
N GLY A 257 -29.18 -13.00 7.67
CA GLY A 257 -28.75 -11.92 8.59
C GLY A 257 -27.36 -11.36 8.29
N SER A 258 -26.70 -11.79 7.22
CA SER A 258 -25.44 -11.22 6.75
C SER A 258 -25.64 -9.88 6.05
N SER A 259 -24.61 -9.03 6.11
CA SER A 259 -24.43 -7.81 5.32
C SER A 259 -23.82 -8.05 3.94
N VAL A 260 -23.54 -9.32 3.58
CA VAL A 260 -22.86 -9.70 2.34
C VAL A 260 -23.85 -10.20 1.30
N TYR A 261 -23.80 -9.61 0.11
CA TYR A 261 -24.66 -9.87 -1.04
C TYR A 261 -23.82 -10.33 -2.22
N VAL A 262 -24.37 -11.14 -3.13
CA VAL A 262 -23.69 -11.57 -4.36
C VAL A 262 -24.48 -11.09 -5.57
N PHE A 263 -24.07 -9.95 -6.12
CA PHE A 263 -24.65 -9.40 -7.34
C PHE A 263 -24.05 -10.13 -8.54
N ARG A 264 -24.92 -10.71 -9.37
CA ARG A 264 -24.55 -11.26 -10.68
C ARG A 264 -24.76 -10.17 -11.71
N GLY A 265 -23.78 -9.98 -12.60
CA GLY A 265 -23.92 -9.00 -13.67
C GLY A 265 -25.05 -9.40 -14.63
N ARG A 266 -25.64 -8.40 -15.25
CA ARG A 266 -26.75 -8.52 -16.20
C ARG A 266 -26.34 -7.98 -17.58
N PRO A 267 -27.12 -8.23 -18.64
CA PRO A 267 -26.95 -7.47 -19.88
C PRO A 267 -27.04 -5.97 -19.63
N ASP A 268 -26.28 -5.19 -20.40
CA ASP A 268 -26.31 -3.72 -20.36
C ASP A 268 -27.77 -3.19 -20.54
N GLY A 269 -28.07 -2.08 -19.88
CA GLY A 269 -29.39 -1.45 -19.88
C GLY A 269 -30.48 -2.18 -19.08
N SER A 270 -30.28 -3.41 -18.60
CA SER A 270 -31.32 -4.23 -17.95
C SER A 270 -31.85 -3.70 -16.59
N LEU A 271 -31.19 -2.70 -15.99
CA LEU A 271 -31.65 -1.98 -14.78
C LEU A 271 -32.13 -0.55 -15.07
N ASN A 272 -32.05 -0.12 -16.32
CA ASN A 272 -32.73 1.09 -16.75
C ASN A 272 -34.21 0.74 -16.92
N PRO A 273 -35.15 1.61 -16.53
CA PRO A 273 -36.53 1.42 -16.91
C PRO A 273 -36.56 1.40 -18.45
N PRO A 274 -37.46 0.63 -19.09
CA PRO A 274 -37.67 0.80 -20.52
C PRO A 274 -37.94 2.27 -20.76
N SER A 275 -37.06 2.94 -21.52
CA SER A 275 -37.25 4.35 -21.88
C SER A 275 -38.69 4.47 -22.40
N PRO A 276 -39.52 5.37 -21.84
CA PRO A 276 -40.95 5.41 -22.16
C PRO A 276 -41.06 5.45 -23.68
N ALA A 277 -41.68 4.41 -24.25
CA ALA A 277 -41.65 4.17 -25.68
C ALA A 277 -42.03 5.47 -26.38
N PRO A 278 -41.19 6.02 -27.28
CA PRO A 278 -41.33 7.37 -27.78
C PRO A 278 -42.76 7.54 -28.25
N ALA A 279 -43.50 8.42 -27.58
CA ALA A 279 -44.95 8.43 -27.59
C ALA A 279 -45.43 8.37 -29.03
N VAL A 280 -45.98 7.21 -29.43
CA VAL A 280 -46.21 6.90 -30.85
C VAL A 280 -47.03 8.06 -31.40
N PRO A 281 -46.49 8.87 -32.33
CA PRO A 281 -47.12 10.11 -32.74
C PRO A 281 -48.52 9.76 -33.19
N ALA A 282 -49.52 10.28 -32.47
CA ALA A 282 -50.87 9.76 -32.51
C ALA A 282 -51.34 9.72 -33.97
N VAL A 283 -51.48 8.50 -34.51
CA VAL A 283 -51.90 8.33 -35.90
C VAL A 283 -53.26 9.04 -36.01
N PRO A 284 -53.37 10.09 -36.85
CA PRO A 284 -54.60 10.87 -36.91
C PRO A 284 -55.74 9.93 -37.30
N ALA A 285 -56.70 9.77 -36.39
CA ALA A 285 -57.79 8.82 -36.55
C ALA A 285 -58.59 9.16 -37.84
N PRO A 286 -59.01 8.15 -38.63
CA PRO A 286 -59.84 8.40 -39.81
C PRO A 286 -61.13 9.13 -39.41
N SER A 287 -61.45 10.18 -40.16
CA SER A 287 -62.60 11.04 -39.90
C SER A 287 -63.92 10.30 -40.15
N GLU A 288 -64.58 9.81 -39.09
CA GLU A 288 -65.96 9.31 -39.18
C GLU A 288 -67.00 10.39 -38.77
N PRO A 289 -68.21 10.36 -39.36
CA PRO A 289 -69.12 11.50 -39.33
C PRO A 289 -70.02 11.58 -38.08
N VAL A 290 -69.89 12.73 -37.39
CA VAL A 290 -70.92 13.49 -36.66
C VAL A 290 -72.26 12.79 -36.36
N ALA A 291 -72.48 12.46 -35.08
CA ALA A 291 -73.82 12.48 -34.46
C ALA A 291 -73.77 12.80 -32.95
N SER A 292 -74.64 13.72 -32.51
CA SER A 292 -75.12 13.91 -31.12
C SER A 292 -74.07 14.02 -30.00
N GLN A 293 -73.55 15.22 -29.74
CA GLN A 293 -74.08 16.09 -28.68
C GLN A 293 -74.30 15.41 -27.31
N THR A 294 -73.31 15.53 -26.43
CA THR A 294 -73.55 15.68 -24.98
C THR A 294 -72.68 16.85 -24.50
N SER A 295 -73.28 17.83 -23.82
CA SER A 295 -72.64 19.13 -23.58
C SER A 295 -71.76 19.12 -22.32
N THR A 296 -70.48 18.81 -22.48
CA THR A 296 -69.45 19.05 -21.46
C THR A 296 -68.76 20.39 -21.70
N ARG A 297 -69.43 21.44 -21.21
CA ARG A 297 -68.90 22.74 -20.76
C ARG A 297 -67.38 22.94 -20.97
N TYR A 298 -67.02 23.62 -22.06
CA TYR A 298 -65.66 24.14 -22.26
C TYR A 298 -65.27 25.04 -21.06
N GLY A 299 -64.31 24.59 -20.26
CA GLY A 299 -63.56 25.46 -19.37
C GLY A 299 -62.52 26.20 -20.22
N SER A 300 -62.49 27.53 -20.10
CA SER A 300 -61.42 28.33 -20.69
C SER A 300 -60.10 27.93 -20.04
N GLU A 301 -59.23 27.26 -20.78
CA GLU A 301 -57.81 27.11 -20.41
C GLU A 301 -57.21 28.52 -20.40
N GLY A 302 -57.13 29.11 -19.20
CA GLY A 302 -56.28 30.27 -18.96
C GLY A 302 -54.82 29.87 -19.17
N PRO A 303 -53.91 30.85 -19.38
CA PRO A 303 -52.50 30.55 -19.53
C PRO A 303 -52.03 29.68 -18.36
N GLU A 304 -51.41 28.54 -18.67
CA GLU A 304 -50.87 27.63 -17.66
C GLU A 304 -49.84 28.39 -16.82
N GLU A 305 -50.27 28.84 -15.65
CA GLU A 305 -49.43 29.42 -14.63
C GLU A 305 -48.55 28.28 -14.11
N TYR A 306 -47.36 28.15 -14.71
CA TYR A 306 -46.36 27.13 -14.34
C TYR A 306 -46.27 27.08 -12.82
N SER A 307 -46.61 25.92 -12.24
CA SER A 307 -46.54 25.72 -10.78
C SER A 307 -45.18 26.23 -10.28
N GLN A 308 -45.19 26.96 -9.16
CA GLN A 308 -43.97 27.51 -8.57
C GLN A 308 -42.88 26.43 -8.39
N ASP A 309 -43.28 25.18 -8.16
CA ASP A 309 -42.38 24.02 -8.07
C ASP A 309 -41.62 23.74 -9.38
N ALA A 310 -42.25 23.94 -10.54
CA ALA A 310 -41.60 23.79 -11.85
C ALA A 310 -40.58 24.90 -12.12
N LEU A 311 -40.88 26.14 -11.71
CA LEU A 311 -39.93 27.26 -11.78
C LEU A 311 -38.74 27.05 -10.84
N ASN A 312 -38.99 26.56 -9.62
CA ASN A 312 -37.94 26.20 -8.66
C ASN A 312 -37.04 25.08 -9.20
N LEU A 313 -37.62 24.05 -9.83
CA LEU A 313 -36.87 22.94 -10.44
C LEU A 313 -35.99 23.40 -11.61
N ILE A 314 -36.48 24.33 -12.45
CA ILE A 314 -35.67 24.91 -13.54
C ILE A 314 -34.48 25.68 -12.96
N ALA A 315 -34.69 26.51 -11.94
CA ALA A 315 -33.60 27.24 -11.27
C ALA A 315 -32.57 26.30 -10.61
N GLU A 316 -33.01 25.18 -10.03
CA GLU A 316 -32.11 24.16 -9.47
C GLU A 316 -31.31 23.42 -10.57
N ILE A 317 -31.91 23.15 -11.73
CA ILE A 317 -31.21 22.57 -12.89
C ILE A 317 -30.15 23.55 -13.44
N GLU A 318 -30.47 24.84 -13.56
CA GLU A 318 -29.52 25.87 -13.98
C GLU A 318 -28.37 26.02 -12.98
N HIS A 319 -28.64 26.02 -11.67
CA HIS A 319 -27.60 26.08 -10.64
C HIS A 319 -26.67 24.85 -10.68
N ASN A 320 -27.23 23.64 -10.84
CA ASN A 320 -26.45 22.42 -11.00
C ASN A 320 -25.61 22.42 -12.29
N HIS A 321 -26.09 23.05 -13.36
CA HIS A 321 -25.31 23.20 -14.61
C HIS A 321 -24.06 24.08 -14.38
N VAL A 322 -24.21 25.21 -13.68
CA VAL A 322 -23.08 26.08 -13.30
C VAL A 322 -22.08 25.31 -12.42
N LEU A 323 -22.54 24.59 -11.40
CA LEU A 323 -21.67 23.78 -10.54
C LEU A 323 -20.91 22.69 -11.30
N MET A 324 -21.53 22.06 -12.31
CA MET A 324 -20.81 21.09 -13.17
C MET A 324 -19.74 21.76 -14.03
N GLN A 325 -19.96 22.99 -14.48
CA GLN A 325 -18.96 23.77 -15.21
C GLN A 325 -17.79 24.17 -14.29
N ASP A 326 -18.06 24.68 -13.09
CA ASP A 326 -17.03 24.99 -12.09
C ASP A 326 -16.17 23.76 -11.75
N ILE A 327 -16.78 22.57 -11.64
CA ILE A 327 -16.07 21.30 -11.42
C ILE A 327 -15.21 20.91 -12.63
N ALA A 328 -15.63 21.20 -13.85
CA ALA A 328 -14.85 20.94 -15.05
C ALA A 328 -13.63 21.89 -15.14
N ASP A 329 -13.82 23.17 -14.86
CA ASP A 329 -12.77 24.19 -14.87
C ASP A 329 -11.73 23.91 -13.76
N LEU A 330 -12.18 23.55 -12.54
CA LEU A 330 -11.29 23.11 -11.45
C LEU A 330 -10.48 21.87 -11.83
N ARG A 331 -11.07 20.90 -12.53
CA ARG A 331 -10.33 19.72 -13.02
C ARG A 331 -9.29 20.08 -14.07
N SER A 332 -9.62 21.00 -14.99
CA SER A 332 -8.63 21.51 -15.96
C SER A 332 -7.44 22.14 -15.24
N HIS A 333 -7.70 22.97 -14.23
CA HIS A 333 -6.65 23.65 -13.49
C HIS A 333 -5.79 22.72 -12.60
N VAL A 334 -6.36 21.62 -12.09
CA VAL A 334 -5.57 20.58 -11.42
C VAL A 334 -4.61 19.91 -12.40
N THR A 335 -5.06 19.54 -13.61
CA THR A 335 -4.18 18.97 -14.65
C THR A 335 -3.06 19.95 -15.04
N GLU A 336 -3.35 21.24 -15.19
CA GLU A 336 -2.33 22.27 -15.46
C GLU A 336 -1.26 22.36 -14.36
N LEU A 337 -1.66 22.20 -13.09
CA LEU A 337 -0.76 22.20 -11.94
C LEU A 337 0.06 20.91 -11.83
N GLU A 338 -0.50 19.76 -12.22
CA GLU A 338 0.21 18.49 -12.32
C GLU A 338 1.28 18.54 -13.43
N ASP A 339 0.92 19.01 -14.64
CA ASP A 339 1.86 19.26 -15.74
C ASP A 339 2.97 20.26 -15.33
N ALA A 340 2.62 21.32 -14.60
CA ALA A 340 3.61 22.28 -14.09
C ALA A 340 4.56 21.66 -13.05
N LEU A 341 4.07 20.76 -12.19
CA LEU A 341 4.86 20.06 -11.19
C LEU A 341 5.86 19.09 -11.86
N ASP A 342 5.42 18.32 -12.86
CA ASP A 342 6.29 17.42 -13.63
C ASP A 342 7.40 18.18 -14.37
N ASN A 343 7.07 19.35 -14.94
CA ASN A 343 8.07 20.24 -15.54
C ASN A 343 9.11 20.73 -14.51
N VAL A 344 8.70 21.08 -13.29
CA VAL A 344 9.62 21.48 -12.21
C VAL A 344 10.49 20.29 -11.77
N GLN A 345 9.95 19.08 -11.65
CA GLN A 345 10.71 17.88 -11.32
C GLN A 345 11.76 17.56 -12.41
N ALA A 346 11.40 17.67 -13.69
CA ALA A 346 12.34 17.49 -14.80
C ALA A 346 13.48 18.53 -14.77
N LEU A 347 13.19 19.79 -14.44
CA LEU A 347 14.20 20.84 -14.26
C LEU A 347 15.13 20.56 -13.06
N MET A 348 14.60 20.02 -11.95
CA MET A 348 15.42 19.61 -10.81
C MET A 348 16.35 18.45 -11.17
N ALA A 349 15.84 17.41 -11.84
CA ALA A 349 16.66 16.27 -12.28
C ALA A 349 17.80 16.69 -13.22
N ASN A 350 17.54 17.61 -14.15
CA ASN A 350 18.59 18.18 -15.02
C ASN A 350 19.65 18.93 -14.20
N ARG A 351 19.24 19.74 -13.22
CA ARG A 351 20.15 20.50 -12.36
C ARG A 351 21.02 19.60 -11.47
N ASP A 352 20.47 18.50 -10.96
CA ASP A 352 21.23 17.52 -10.18
C ASP A 352 22.26 16.79 -11.07
N GLY A 353 21.91 16.53 -12.34
CA GLY A 353 22.85 16.07 -13.37
C GLY A 353 24.01 17.04 -13.61
N GLU A 354 23.72 18.34 -13.80
CA GLU A 354 24.74 19.38 -13.92
C GLU A 354 25.64 19.46 -12.68
N HIS A 355 25.07 19.35 -11.48
CA HIS A 355 25.83 19.39 -10.23
C HIS A 355 26.77 18.18 -10.09
N ALA A 356 26.29 16.97 -10.45
CA ALA A 356 27.11 15.76 -10.46
C ALA A 356 28.28 15.86 -11.47
N ASP A 357 28.07 16.47 -12.64
CA ASP A 357 29.11 16.70 -13.63
C ASP A 357 30.14 17.75 -13.18
N VAL A 358 29.71 18.83 -12.52
CA VAL A 358 30.61 19.82 -11.89
C VAL A 358 31.45 19.17 -10.79
N GLN A 359 30.84 18.34 -9.94
CA GLN A 359 31.56 17.61 -8.90
C GLN A 359 32.60 16.65 -9.50
N ARG A 360 32.23 15.87 -10.53
CA ARG A 360 33.16 14.94 -11.21
C ARG A 360 34.37 15.67 -11.81
N ARG A 361 34.16 16.86 -12.40
CA ARG A 361 35.25 17.71 -12.91
C ARG A 361 36.16 18.24 -11.79
N LEU A 362 35.59 18.59 -10.64
CA LEU A 362 36.35 19.05 -9.48
C LEU A 362 37.23 17.92 -8.91
N GLU A 363 36.68 16.72 -8.76
CA GLU A 363 37.40 15.51 -8.30
C GLU A 363 38.54 15.12 -9.25
N GLN A 364 38.31 15.17 -10.58
CA GLN A 364 39.35 15.00 -11.59
C GLN A 364 40.46 16.05 -11.47
N THR A 365 40.10 17.32 -11.23
CA THR A 365 41.05 18.43 -11.06
C THR A 365 41.91 18.21 -9.81
N ILE A 366 41.29 17.87 -8.66
CA ILE A 366 41.99 17.54 -7.41
C ILE A 366 42.97 16.38 -7.63
N SER A 367 42.52 15.30 -8.27
CA SER A 367 43.35 14.12 -8.56
C SER A 367 44.57 14.48 -9.43
N SER A 368 44.38 15.32 -10.44
CA SER A 368 45.46 15.78 -11.32
C SER A 368 46.50 16.65 -10.58
N LEU A 369 46.06 17.52 -9.67
CA LEU A 369 46.93 18.36 -8.85
C LEU A 369 47.71 17.53 -7.81
N GLN A 370 47.08 16.53 -7.19
CA GLN A 370 47.76 15.58 -6.30
C GLN A 370 48.87 14.81 -7.02
N LEU A 371 48.61 14.36 -8.26
CA LEU A 371 49.61 13.68 -9.09
C LEU A 371 50.78 14.60 -9.47
N GLN A 372 50.52 15.88 -9.77
CA GLN A 372 51.56 16.89 -10.01
C GLN A 372 52.41 17.16 -8.76
N LEU A 373 51.77 17.31 -7.59
CA LEU A 373 52.44 17.51 -6.31
C LEU A 373 53.37 16.33 -5.99
N HIS A 374 52.89 15.10 -6.15
CA HIS A 374 53.69 13.89 -5.92
C HIS A 374 54.90 13.82 -6.86
N ARG A 375 54.72 14.14 -8.16
CA ARG A 375 55.83 14.23 -9.12
C ARG A 375 56.86 15.28 -8.71
N ALA A 376 56.43 16.46 -8.24
CA ALA A 376 57.33 17.52 -7.80
C ALA A 376 58.15 17.13 -6.55
N GLN A 377 57.52 16.42 -5.60
CA GLN A 377 58.21 15.87 -4.42
C GLN A 377 59.26 14.83 -4.79
N VAL A 378 58.93 13.87 -5.67
CA VAL A 378 59.85 12.82 -6.12
C VAL A 378 60.99 13.38 -7.00
N SER A 379 60.75 14.50 -7.70
CA SER A 379 61.71 15.12 -8.63
C SER A 379 62.68 16.11 -7.96
N SER A 380 62.67 16.24 -6.63
CA SER A 380 63.59 17.11 -5.90
C SER A 380 64.95 16.40 -5.69
N PRO A 381 66.04 16.79 -6.39
CA PRO A 381 67.33 16.11 -6.24
C PRO A 381 67.90 16.35 -4.84
N SER A 382 68.29 15.27 -4.16
CA SER A 382 68.83 15.29 -2.80
C SER A 382 70.27 15.84 -2.73
N THR A 383 70.45 17.12 -3.04
CA THR A 383 71.72 17.84 -2.83
C THR A 383 71.76 18.50 -1.46
N SER A 384 72.35 17.82 -0.48
CA SER A 384 73.48 18.36 0.31
C SER A 384 73.77 17.48 1.54
N ARG A 385 74.99 16.98 1.59
CA ARG A 385 75.56 16.16 2.66
C ARG A 385 76.26 17.11 3.64
N VAL A 386 75.71 17.31 4.84
CA VAL A 386 76.32 18.13 5.91
C VAL A 386 76.58 17.23 7.14
N PRO A 387 77.75 17.32 7.80
CA PRO A 387 78.19 16.27 8.74
C PRO A 387 77.68 16.45 10.18
N SER A 388 77.68 15.32 10.89
CA SER A 388 77.28 15.17 12.30
C SER A 388 78.20 15.92 13.27
N VAL A 389 77.61 16.70 14.19
CA VAL A 389 78.26 17.21 15.41
C VAL A 389 77.28 17.16 16.60
N ARG A 390 77.72 16.51 17.70
CA ARG A 390 77.20 16.56 19.09
C ARG A 390 78.10 17.52 19.90
N PRO A 391 77.82 17.88 21.19
CA PRO A 391 76.60 17.80 22.02
C PRO A 391 76.16 19.27 22.32
N PRO A 392 75.70 19.75 23.51
CA PRO A 392 75.18 19.12 24.75
C PRO A 392 73.84 19.71 25.26
N SER A 393 73.49 19.36 26.50
CA SER A 393 72.40 19.88 27.34
C SER A 393 72.80 21.10 28.18
N TYR A 394 71.89 22.07 28.41
CA TYR A 394 71.70 22.73 29.72
C TYR A 394 70.34 23.47 29.79
N ALA A 395 69.94 23.79 31.03
CA ALA A 395 68.61 24.14 31.47
C ALA A 395 68.16 25.62 31.27
N SER A 396 66.86 25.83 31.53
CA SER A 396 66.27 27.02 32.19
C SER A 396 65.80 28.25 31.38
N SER A 397 64.52 28.56 31.60
CA SER A 397 63.92 29.89 31.88
C SER A 397 63.51 30.88 30.75
N SER A 398 62.21 31.19 30.78
CA SER A 398 61.59 32.53 30.77
C SER A 398 61.73 33.52 29.60
N SER A 399 60.58 33.71 28.94
CA SER A 399 59.88 35.02 28.78
C SER A 399 60.26 35.99 27.64
N GLN A 400 59.19 36.73 27.26
CA GLN A 400 59.11 37.94 26.40
C GLN A 400 59.18 37.70 24.88
N LEU A 401 58.11 37.98 24.12
CA LEU A 401 57.63 39.30 23.66
C LEU A 401 58.63 40.03 22.74
N LEU A 402 58.31 40.12 21.44
CA LEU A 402 58.29 41.38 20.66
C LEU A 402 57.80 41.16 19.21
N THR A 403 57.01 42.10 18.71
CA THR A 403 56.58 42.25 17.30
C THR A 403 57.72 42.75 16.39
N PRO A 404 57.60 42.62 15.05
CA PRO A 404 57.49 43.86 14.27
C PRO A 404 56.57 43.84 13.01
N THR A 405 56.00 45.02 12.72
CA THR A 405 55.53 45.61 11.43
C THR A 405 55.32 44.73 10.19
N LYS A 406 54.10 44.69 9.61
CA LYS A 406 53.51 45.67 8.67
C LYS A 406 54.29 45.92 7.37
N THR A 407 53.74 45.43 6.26
CA THR A 407 53.76 46.14 4.96
C THR A 407 52.32 46.36 4.48
N ARG A 408 52.10 47.51 3.86
CA ARG A 408 50.80 48.10 3.51
C ARG A 408 50.68 48.10 2.00
N SER A 409 49.56 47.60 1.47
CA SER A 409 49.10 47.97 0.13
C SER A 409 47.59 48.21 0.16
N THR A 410 47.16 49.25 -0.55
CA THR A 410 45.82 49.85 -0.47
C THR A 410 45.27 50.09 -1.87
N LEU A 411 43.93 50.29 -1.95
CA LEU A 411 43.09 50.73 -3.08
C LEU A 411 42.44 49.54 -3.83
N THR A 412 41.13 49.45 -4.13
CA THR A 412 39.92 50.31 -3.95
C THR A 412 38.67 49.43 -4.31
N PRO A 413 37.39 49.91 -4.37
CA PRO A 413 36.32 49.19 -3.69
C PRO A 413 35.27 48.52 -4.60
N ARG A 414 34.48 47.60 -4.02
CA ARG A 414 33.20 47.17 -4.59
C ARG A 414 32.13 47.03 -3.50
N SER A 415 30.92 47.46 -3.84
CA SER A 415 29.76 47.71 -2.96
C SER A 415 29.24 46.46 -2.21
N PRO A 416 28.41 46.63 -1.16
CA PRO A 416 28.31 45.66 -0.07
C PRO A 416 27.47 44.44 -0.43
N ARG A 417 27.95 43.25 -0.07
CA ARG A 417 27.09 42.10 0.17
C ARG A 417 26.69 42.07 1.64
N THR A 418 25.39 42.11 1.88
CA THR A 418 24.77 41.89 3.19
C THR A 418 25.17 40.50 3.68
N THR A 419 26.06 40.43 4.67
CA THR A 419 26.35 39.17 5.36
C THR A 419 25.20 38.87 6.32
N SER A 420 24.42 37.85 5.99
CA SER A 420 23.40 37.30 6.89
C SER A 420 24.03 37.00 8.26
N PRO A 421 23.33 37.26 9.37
CA PRO A 421 23.82 36.86 10.68
C PRO A 421 23.98 35.34 10.71
N ILE A 422 25.13 34.87 11.19
CA ILE A 422 25.32 33.45 11.54
C ILE A 422 24.26 33.15 12.60
N LYS A 423 23.24 32.36 12.24
CA LYS A 423 22.30 31.81 13.22
C LYS A 423 23.13 30.99 14.19
N GLY A 424 23.17 31.40 15.45
CA GLY A 424 23.70 30.55 16.51
C GLY A 424 22.94 29.23 16.48
N GLU A 425 23.67 28.12 16.48
CA GLU A 425 23.06 26.80 16.62
C GLU A 425 22.31 26.77 17.94
N VAL A 426 21.01 26.51 17.88
CA VAL A 426 20.20 26.29 19.08
C VAL A 426 20.72 25.00 19.72
N PRO A 427 21.12 25.00 21.00
CA PRO A 427 21.56 23.78 21.67
C PRO A 427 20.51 22.68 21.52
N LEU A 428 20.93 21.51 21.06
CA LEU A 428 20.05 20.35 20.99
C LEU A 428 19.63 19.95 22.42
N PRO A 429 18.38 19.50 22.63
CA PRO A 429 17.95 18.95 23.92
C PRO A 429 18.88 17.82 24.35
N LEU A 430 19.17 17.74 25.65
CA LEU A 430 20.15 16.79 26.22
C LEU A 430 19.78 15.34 25.89
N THR A 431 18.49 15.03 25.86
CA THR A 431 17.97 13.71 25.44
C THR A 431 18.35 13.38 23.99
N THR A 432 18.34 14.37 23.09
CA THR A 432 18.71 14.17 21.67
C THR A 432 20.21 13.91 21.53
N ALA A 433 21.04 14.64 22.30
CA ALA A 433 22.48 14.41 22.34
C ALA A 433 22.82 13.03 22.94
N CYS A 434 22.16 12.64 24.04
CA CYS A 434 22.33 11.35 24.70
C CYS A 434 22.00 10.18 23.77
N LEU A 435 20.87 10.23 23.06
CA LEU A 435 20.48 9.19 22.10
C LEU A 435 21.43 9.12 20.90
N SER A 436 21.88 10.26 20.38
CA SER A 436 22.83 10.29 19.26
C SER A 436 24.20 9.70 19.63
N ALA A 437 24.72 10.02 20.83
CA ALA A 437 25.98 9.49 21.33
C ALA A 437 25.97 7.96 21.52
N ASN A 438 24.79 7.36 21.70
CA ASN A 438 24.60 5.92 21.93
C ASN A 438 24.01 5.18 20.72
N SER A 439 24.00 5.80 19.53
CA SER A 439 23.40 5.24 18.31
C SER A 439 21.90 4.86 18.43
N ALA A 440 21.20 5.46 19.39
CA ALA A 440 19.82 5.15 19.79
C ALA A 440 18.77 6.10 19.19
N SER A 441 19.16 7.03 18.30
CA SER A 441 18.30 8.07 17.73
C SER A 441 17.00 7.55 17.09
N ALA A 442 16.98 6.29 16.61
CA ALA A 442 15.80 5.64 16.06
C ALA A 442 14.63 5.51 17.07
N HIS A 443 14.92 5.50 18.37
CA HIS A 443 13.91 5.39 19.44
C HIS A 443 13.31 6.74 19.85
N MET A 444 13.79 7.87 19.31
CA MET A 444 13.30 9.21 19.68
C MET A 444 11.76 9.37 19.54
N PRO A 445 11.07 8.82 18.53
CA PRO A 445 9.60 8.89 18.46
C PRO A 445 8.90 8.17 19.63
N ALA A 446 9.39 6.99 20.03
CA ALA A 446 8.85 6.23 21.14
C ALA A 446 9.06 6.97 22.48
N ILE A 447 10.25 7.53 22.69
CA ILE A 447 10.57 8.33 23.89
C ILE A 447 9.70 9.59 23.97
N ARG A 448 9.43 10.27 22.85
CA ARG A 448 8.50 11.42 22.82
C ARG A 448 7.06 11.02 23.21
N LEU A 449 6.59 9.86 22.76
CA LEU A 449 5.27 9.34 23.14
C LEU A 449 5.23 8.95 24.63
N MET A 450 6.28 8.30 25.14
CA MET A 450 6.43 7.94 26.55
C MET A 450 6.36 9.19 27.44
N VAL A 451 7.17 10.22 27.18
CA VAL A 451 7.19 11.47 27.96
C VAL A 451 5.83 12.16 27.99
N LYS A 452 5.08 12.10 26.89
CA LYS A 452 3.77 12.75 26.75
C LYS A 452 2.62 11.98 27.43
N HIS A 453 2.72 10.65 27.55
CA HIS A 453 1.57 9.80 27.91
C HIS A 453 1.79 8.86 29.11
N VAL A 454 3.03 8.67 29.55
CA VAL A 454 3.39 7.81 30.68
C VAL A 454 3.80 8.67 31.87
N ALA A 455 3.30 8.35 33.07
CA ALA A 455 3.72 9.00 34.30
C ALA A 455 5.22 8.78 34.56
N SER A 456 5.93 9.82 35.02
CA SER A 456 7.40 9.80 35.18
C SER A 456 7.91 8.68 36.08
N THR A 457 7.13 8.25 37.07
CA THR A 457 7.43 7.10 37.95
C THR A 457 7.55 5.76 37.23
N LYS A 458 7.11 5.67 35.96
CA LYS A 458 7.17 4.46 35.13
C LYS A 458 8.17 4.53 33.97
N TRP A 459 8.83 5.67 33.75
CA TRP A 459 9.74 5.82 32.61
C TRP A 459 10.92 4.84 32.64
N TYR A 460 11.39 4.43 33.81
CA TYR A 460 12.42 3.38 33.92
C TYR A 460 11.94 2.05 33.33
N GLU A 461 10.74 1.59 33.73
CA GLU A 461 10.14 0.33 33.26
C GLU A 461 9.93 0.32 31.74
N GLU A 462 9.45 1.44 31.18
CA GLU A 462 9.23 1.58 29.73
C GLU A 462 10.55 1.65 28.94
N LEU A 463 11.57 2.37 29.44
CA LEU A 463 12.88 2.44 28.78
C LEU A 463 13.62 1.09 28.82
N GLU A 464 13.51 0.33 29.92
CA GLU A 464 14.00 -1.04 29.99
C GLU A 464 13.21 -1.96 29.04
N GLY A 465 11.89 -1.79 28.95
CA GLY A 465 11.03 -2.48 27.99
C GLY A 465 11.34 -2.20 26.51
N LEU A 466 11.91 -1.03 26.19
CA LEU A 466 12.45 -0.70 24.86
C LEU A 466 13.81 -1.36 24.57
N GLY A 467 14.37 -2.13 25.51
CA GLY A 467 15.62 -2.88 25.35
C GLY A 467 16.89 -2.06 25.63
N PHE A 468 16.78 -0.90 26.27
CA PHE A 468 17.96 -0.14 26.69
C PHE A 468 18.68 -0.82 27.86
N LYS A 469 20.01 -0.73 27.88
CA LYS A 469 20.82 -1.17 29.02
C LYS A 469 20.64 -0.20 30.20
N ALA A 470 20.70 -0.70 31.42
CA ALA A 470 20.46 0.09 32.65
C ALA A 470 21.33 1.35 32.80
N ASP A 471 22.57 1.33 32.32
CA ASP A 471 23.46 2.50 32.27
C ASP A 471 22.94 3.61 31.33
N LEU A 472 22.43 3.21 30.15
CA LEU A 472 21.79 4.12 29.21
C LEU A 472 20.40 4.57 29.67
N VAL A 473 19.62 3.70 30.33
CA VAL A 473 18.32 4.06 30.93
C VAL A 473 18.51 5.20 31.94
N GLN A 474 19.50 5.10 32.84
CA GLN A 474 19.77 6.15 33.81
C GLN A 474 20.19 7.47 33.13
N ALA A 475 21.12 7.41 32.17
CA ALA A 475 21.57 8.60 31.44
C ALA A 475 20.43 9.29 30.65
N LEU A 476 19.48 8.52 30.13
CA LEU A 476 18.27 9.04 29.47
C LEU A 476 17.28 9.65 30.47
N LEU A 477 17.07 9.05 31.63
CA LEU A 477 16.21 9.60 32.69
C LEU A 477 16.77 10.93 33.22
N ASP A 478 18.08 11.02 33.44
CA ASP A 478 18.75 12.25 33.86
C ASP A 478 18.60 13.34 32.79
N SER A 479 18.79 12.99 31.51
CA SER A 479 18.62 13.91 30.37
C SER A 479 17.19 14.39 30.20
N LEU A 480 16.20 13.49 30.31
CA LEU A 480 14.77 13.79 30.21
C LEU A 480 14.30 14.68 31.36
N THR A 481 14.79 14.41 32.58
CA THR A 481 14.47 15.23 33.76
C THR A 481 15.06 16.63 33.62
N SER A 482 16.29 16.74 33.10
CA SER A 482 16.91 18.03 32.82
C SER A 482 16.18 18.81 31.72
N ASP A 483 15.82 18.15 30.61
CA ASP A 483 15.10 18.78 29.48
C ASP A 483 13.70 19.27 29.87
N MET A 484 13.05 18.68 30.89
CA MET A 484 11.77 19.16 31.45
C MET A 484 11.90 20.21 32.56
N SER A 485 13.12 20.50 33.01
CA SER A 485 13.41 21.52 34.04
C SER A 485 13.80 22.89 33.46
N LEU A 486 13.92 22.97 32.13
CA LEU A 486 14.26 24.15 31.32
C LEU A 486 12.99 24.76 30.69
#